data_AF-A0A355DI52-F1
#
_entry.id   AF-A0A355DI52-F1
#
_cell.length_a   1.000
_cell.length_b   1.000
_cell.length_c   1.000
_cell.angle_alpha   90.00
_cell.angle_beta   90.00
_cell.angle_gamma   90.00
#
_symmetry.space_group_name_H-M   'P 1'
#
loop_
_entity.id
_entity.type
_entity.pdbx_description
1 polymer ?
#
loop_
_entity_poly.entity_id
_entity_poly.type
_entity_poly.pdbx_seq_one_letter_code
_entity_poly.pdbx_strand_id
1 'polypeptide(L)' 'MSLLAFLSSNELLIVLIIGVVLFGGSQLPKLARNLGRAQKELQKGLAEGAREVADSSETEA' A
#
# COMPACT_ATOMS: atom_id res chain seq x y z
N MET A 1 17.45 2.21 17.19
CA MET A 1 16.79 1.78 15.93
C MET A 1 17.86 1.68 14.85
N SER A 2 18.71 0.65 14.88
CA SER A 2 19.89 0.53 13.99
C SER A 2 19.98 -0.81 13.26
N LEU A 3 18.91 -1.63 13.30
CA LEU A 3 18.91 -2.96 12.69
C LEU A 3 18.91 -2.90 11.15
N LEU A 4 18.26 -1.89 10.58
CA LEU A 4 18.22 -1.67 9.14
C LEU A 4 19.49 -1.02 8.59
N ALA A 5 20.24 -0.29 9.42
CA ALA A 5 21.48 0.38 9.01
C ALA A 5 22.69 -0.58 8.90
N PHE A 6 22.61 -1.77 9.52
CA PHE A 6 23.64 -2.81 9.41
C PHE A 6 23.51 -3.66 8.13
N LEU A 7 22.32 -3.69 7.52
CA LEU A 7 22.11 -4.40 6.26
C LEU A 7 22.64 -3.53 5.12
N SER A 8 23.88 -3.81 4.68
CA SER A 8 24.41 -3.20 3.48
C SER A 8 23.60 -3.66 2.25
N SER A 9 23.80 -3.01 1.11
CA SER A 9 23.03 -3.31 -0.12
C SER A 9 23.06 -4.79 -0.52
N ASN A 10 24.12 -5.52 -0.17
CA ASN A 10 24.26 -6.94 -0.49
C ASN A 10 23.38 -7.84 0.38
N GLU A 11 23.33 -7.62 1.71
CA GLU A 11 22.48 -8.40 2.60
C GLU A 11 20.99 -8.18 2.29
N LEU A 12 20.60 -6.95 1.95
CA LEU A 12 19.23 -6.66 1.51
C LEU A 12 18.86 -7.44 0.24
N LEU A 13 19.79 -7.58 -0.71
CA LEU A 13 19.56 -8.32 -1.94
C LEU A 13 19.40 -9.83 -1.67
N ILE A 14 20.21 -10.39 -0.76
CA ILE A 14 20.08 -11.78 -0.32
C ILE A 14 18.72 -12.03 0.34
N VAL A 15 18.31 -11.17 1.27
CA VAL A 15 17.00 -11.27 1.94
C VAL A 15 15.86 -11.15 0.93
N LEU A 16 15.98 -10.24 -0.04
CA LEU A 16 15.00 -10.10 -1.12
C LEU A 16 14.89 -11.39 -1.96
N ILE A 17 16.02 -12.00 -2.33
CA ILE A 17 16.03 -13.28 -3.07
C ILE A 17 15.35 -14.37 -2.26
N ILE A 18 15.70 -14.53 -0.98
CA ILE A 18 15.08 -15.54 -0.11
C ILE A 18 13.58 -15.28 0.00
N GLY A 19 13.15 -14.04 0.18
CA GLY A 19 11.74 -13.66 0.17
C GLY A 19 11.06 -14.04 -1.15
N VAL A 20 11.66 -13.73 -2.30
CA VAL A 20 11.14 -14.12 -3.62
C VAL A 20 11.05 -15.64 -3.79
N VAL A 21 11.98 -16.42 -3.24
CA VAL A 21 11.94 -17.89 -3.31
C VAL A 21 10.83 -18.45 -2.44
N LEU A 22 10.68 -17.97 -1.20
CA LEU A 22 9.67 -18.44 -0.26
C LEU A 22 8.24 -18.06 -0.68
N PHE A 23 8.06 -16.82 -1.13
CA PHE A 23 6.76 -16.31 -1.54
C PHE A 23 6.46 -16.59 -3.02
N GLY A 24 7.47 -16.80 -3.85
CA GLY A 24 7.35 -16.91 -5.31
C GLY A 24 7.37 -15.54 -6.01
N GLY A 25 8.15 -15.41 -7.08
CA GLY A 25 8.36 -14.13 -7.79
C GLY A 25 7.09 -13.47 -8.34
N SER A 26 6.00 -14.22 -8.51
CA SER A 26 4.71 -13.64 -8.94
C SER A 26 3.85 -13.11 -7.80
N GLN A 27 4.12 -13.46 -6.54
CA GLN A 27 3.27 -13.10 -5.41
C GLN A 27 3.53 -11.67 -4.93
N LEU A 28 4.78 -11.21 -4.85
CA LEU A 28 5.08 -9.83 -4.48
C LEU A 28 4.42 -8.80 -5.43
N PRO A 29 4.48 -8.94 -6.77
CA PRO A 29 3.78 -8.04 -7.68
C PRO A 29 2.25 -8.13 -7.58
N LYS A 30 1.69 -9.32 -7.35
CA LYS A 30 0.23 -9.49 -7.16
C LYS A 30 -0.24 -8.80 -5.89
N LEU A 31 0.48 -8.96 -4.77
CA LEU A 31 0.19 -8.29 -3.51
C LEU A 31 0.23 -6.77 -3.67
N ALA A 32 1.27 -6.23 -4.31
CA ALA A 32 1.39 -4.80 -4.58
C ALA A 32 0.23 -4.28 -5.44
N ARG A 33 -0.15 -5.00 -6.51
CA ARG A 33 -1.28 -4.61 -7.38
C ARG A 33 -2.62 -4.64 -6.64
N ASN A 34 -2.86 -5.68 -5.84
CA ASN A 34 -4.10 -5.82 -5.09
C ASN A 34 -4.22 -4.77 -3.99
N LEU A 35 -3.12 -4.52 -3.25
CA LEU A 35 -3.04 -3.47 -2.24
C LEU A 35 -3.21 -2.08 -2.84
N GLY A 36 -2.61 -1.83 -4.01
CA GLY A 36 -2.76 -0.56 -4.74
C GLY A 36 -4.20 -0.31 -5.17
N ARG A 37 -4.90 -1.34 -5.67
CA ARG A 37 -6.34 -1.24 -5.99
C ARG A 37 -7.17 -0.95 -4.75
N ALA A 38 -6.94 -1.70 -3.66
CA ALA A 38 -7.64 -1.49 -2.40
C ALA A 38 -7.43 -0.08 -1.83
N GLN A 39 -6.18 0.42 -1.85
CA GLN A 39 -5.88 1.79 -1.43
C GLN A 39 -6.58 2.83 -2.30
N LYS A 40 -6.63 2.63 -3.62
CA LYS A 40 -7.30 3.55 -4.54
C LYS A 40 -8.81 3.63 -4.28
N GLU A 41 -9.47 2.49 -4.13
CA GLU A 41 -10.91 2.47 -3.81
C GLU A 41 -11.20 3.05 -2.43
N LEU A 42 -10.34 2.82 -1.44
CA LEU A 42 -10.45 3.45 -0.12
C LEU A 42 -10.35 4.97 -0.20
N GLN A 43 -9.33 5.50 -0.90
CA GLN A 43 -9.17 6.95 -1.08
C GLN A 43 -10.35 7.57 -1.81
N LYS A 44 -10.89 6.87 -2.82
CA LYS A 44 -12.07 7.29 -3.56
C LYS A 44 -13.31 7.35 -2.66
N GLY A 45 -13.59 6.30 -1.90
CA GLY A 45 -14.73 6.25 -0.98
C GLY A 45 -14.65 7.31 0.12
N LEU A 46 -13.46 7.59 0.66
CA LEU A 46 -13.25 8.68 1.62
C LEU A 46 -13.53 10.06 1.01
N ALA A 47 -13.07 10.30 -0.23
CA ALA A 47 -13.30 11.56 -0.93
C ALA A 47 -14.77 11.76 -1.31
N GLU A 48 -15.46 10.70 -1.74
CA GLU A 48 -16.90 10.71 -2.03
C GLU A 48 -17.71 11.00 -0.76
N GLY A 49 -17.44 10.29 0.34
CA GLY A 49 -18.10 10.55 1.62
C GLY A 49 -17.87 11.96 2.14
N ALA A 50 -16.65 12.51 1.99
CA ALA A 50 -16.37 13.89 2.39
C ALA A 50 -17.16 14.93 1.56
N ARG A 51 -17.37 14.67 0.26
CA ARG A 51 -18.18 15.53 -0.62
C ARG A 51 -19.66 15.46 -0.27
N GLU A 52 -20.18 14.27 0.01
CA GLU A 52 -21.59 14.07 0.37
C GLU A 52 -21.94 14.76 1.70
N VAL A 53 -21.02 14.76 2.66
CA VAL A 53 -21.17 15.52 3.91
C VAL A 53 -21.19 17.04 3.67
N ALA A 54 -20.37 17.54 2.73
CA ALA A 54 -20.34 18.97 2.40
C ALA A 54 -21.62 19.42 1.66
N ASP A 55 -22.07 18.64 0.67
CA ASP A 55 -23.27 18.95 -0.14
C ASP A 55 -24.57 18.88 0.70
N SER A 56 -24.64 17.93 1.64
CA SER A 56 -25.76 17.83 2.59
C SER A 56 -25.87 19.04 3.52
N SER A 57 -24.76 19.75 3.78
CA SER A 57 -24.74 20.95 4.63
C SER A 57 -25.09 22.25 3.90
N GLU A 58 -25.01 22.29 2.57
CA GLU A 58 -25.42 23.44 1.74
C GLU A 58 -26.90 23.40 1.33
N THR A 59 -27.55 22.23 1.41
CA THR A 59 -28.97 22.07 1.05
C THR A 59 -29.93 22.37 2.23
N GLU A 60 -29.44 22.46 3.48
CA GLU A 60 -30.24 22.74 4.69
C GLU A 60 -30.21 24.22 5.16
N ALA A 61 -29.60 25.14 4.41
CA ALA A 61 -29.57 26.59 4.70
C ALA A 61 -30.37 27.42 3.67
#